data_AF-A0A522NFT1-F1
#
_entry.id   AF-A0A522NFT1-F1
#
_cell.length_a   1.000
_cell.length_b   1.000
_cell.length_c   1.000
_cell.angle_alpha   90.00
_cell.angle_beta   90.00
_cell.angle_gamma   90.00
#
_symmetry.space_group_name_H-M   'P 1'
#
loop_
_entity.id
_entity.type
_entity.pdbx_description
1 polymer ?
#
loop_
_entity_poly.entity_id
_entity_poly.type
_entity_poly.pdbx_seq_one_letter_code
_entity_poly.pdbx_strand_id
1 'polypeptide(L)' 'MNKTIHGADYAAVIADSFEILLDDDKDRGPVIGLRVDPVDAPAFIIPMTYQAAKDVALNIGKALLFAAPELFTP' A
#
# COMPACT_ATOMS: atom_id res chain seq x y z
N MET A 1 23.70 4.65 11.98
CA MET A 1 22.48 5.42 12.31
C MET A 1 21.40 4.98 11.32
N ASN A 2 20.34 4.33 11.79
CA ASN A 2 19.20 3.99 10.92
C ASN A 2 18.40 5.26 10.69
N LYS A 3 18.41 5.77 9.45
CA LYS A 3 17.49 6.84 9.04
C LYS A 3 16.09 6.25 9.00
N THR A 4 15.23 6.71 9.89
CA THR A 4 13.78 6.48 9.78
C THR A 4 13.30 7.21 8.53
N ILE A 5 12.74 6.46 7.58
CA ILE A 5 12.11 7.03 6.38
C ILE A 5 10.71 7.47 6.78
N HIS A 6 10.41 8.76 6.64
CA HIS A 6 9.06 9.27 6.81
C HIS A 6 8.37 9.33 5.45
N GLY A 7 7.09 8.94 5.37
CA GLY A 7 6.31 8.99 4.13
C GLY A 7 6.20 10.39 3.51
N ALA A 8 6.54 11.46 4.25
CA ALA A 8 6.60 12.84 3.77
C ALA A 8 7.95 13.23 3.14
N ASP A 9 8.99 12.38 3.26
CA ASP A 9 10.33 12.66 2.72
C ASP A 9 10.38 12.50 1.18
N TYR A 10 9.35 11.90 0.58
CA TYR A 10 9.26 11.60 -0.84
C TYR A 10 7.98 12.22 -1.42
N ALA A 11 8.13 13.09 -2.44
CA ALA A 11 6.98 13.66 -3.15
C ALA A 11 6.18 12.59 -3.92
N ALA A 12 6.85 11.50 -4.33
CA ALA A 12 6.26 10.31 -4.92
C ALA A 12 7.23 9.12 -4.73
N VAL A 13 6.70 7.90 -4.59
CA VAL A 13 7.48 6.66 -4.54
C VAL A 13 7.12 5.83 -5.76
N ILE A 14 8.11 5.48 -6.59
CA ILE A 14 7.93 4.52 -7.69
C ILE A 14 8.17 3.12 -7.11
N ALA A 15 7.09 2.35 -6.99
CA ALA A 15 7.12 0.99 -6.50
C ALA A 15 7.31 -0.01 -7.65
N ASP A 16 8.20 -0.99 -7.46
CA ASP A 16 8.28 -2.16 -8.35
C ASP A 16 7.16 -3.16 -7.99
N SER A 17 6.95 -3.36 -6.70
CA SER A 17 5.84 -4.15 -6.16
C SER A 17 5.28 -3.57 -4.87
N PHE A 18 4.06 -3.96 -4.53
CA PHE A 18 3.44 -3.68 -3.23
C PHE A 18 2.63 -4.89 -2.74
N GLU A 19 2.51 -5.01 -1.41
CA GLU A 19 1.77 -6.08 -0.75
C GLU A 19 0.91 -5.50 0.38
N ILE A 20 -0.34 -5.98 0.50
CA ILE A 20 -1.20 -5.65 1.63
C ILE A 20 -0.99 -6.69 2.73
N LEU A 21 -0.51 -6.22 3.88
CA LEU A 21 -0.33 -7.02 5.08
C LEU A 21 -1.57 -6.88 5.97
N LEU A 22 -2.14 -8.01 6.36
CA LEU A 22 -3.27 -8.08 7.29
C LEU A 22 -2.82 -8.83 8.54
N ASP A 23 -2.85 -8.16 9.69
CA ASP A 23 -2.71 -8.80 11.01
C ASP A 23 -4.09 -8.73 11.68
N ASP A 24 -4.72 -9.89 11.89
CA ASP A 24 -6.05 -10.03 12.49
C ASP A 24 -6.00 -10.53 13.95
N ASP A 25 -4.84 -10.36 14.60
CA ASP A 25 -4.62 -10.70 16.01
C ASP A 25 -5.72 -10.11 16.91
N LYS A 26 -6.36 -11.01 17.68
CA LYS A 26 -7.52 -10.68 18.52
C LYS A 26 -7.18 -9.81 19.72
N ASP A 27 -5.92 -9.80 20.16
CA ASP A 27 -5.47 -9.04 21.33
C ASP A 27 -5.03 -7.63 20.92
N ARG A 28 -4.46 -7.48 19.71
CA ARG A 28 -3.94 -6.20 19.18
C ARG A 28 -4.95 -5.46 18.31
N GLY A 29 -5.99 -6.14 17.84
CA GLY A 29 -6.99 -5.61 16.90
C GLY A 29 -6.47 -5.62 15.45
N PRO A 30 -7.35 -5.50 14.45
CA PRO A 30 -6.96 -5.62 13.05
C PRO A 30 -6.04 -4.47 12.64
N VAL A 31 -4.83 -4.80 12.18
CA VAL A 31 -3.86 -3.86 11.63
C VAL A 31 -3.67 -4.13 10.14
N ILE A 32 -3.70 -3.06 9.35
CA ILE A 32 -3.41 -3.14 7.92
C ILE A 32 -2.10 -2.43 7.65
N GLY A 33 -1.19 -3.09 6.95
CA GLY A 33 0.04 -2.50 6.44
C GLY A 33 0.04 -2.51 4.92
N LEU A 34 0.61 -1.49 4.30
CA LEU A 34 1.02 -1.52 2.90
C LEU A 34 2.54 -1.63 2.86
N ARG A 35 3.04 -2.79 2.48
CA ARG A 35 4.45 -2.96 2.17
C ARG A 35 4.69 -2.45 0.75
N VAL A 36 5.70 -1.61 0.62
CA VAL A 36 6.15 -1.08 -0.67
C VAL A 36 7.60 -1.51 -0.86
N ASP A 37 7.89 -2.09 -2.03
CA ASP A 37 9.24 -2.40 -2.48
C ASP A 37 9.58 -1.42 -3.63
N PRO A 38 10.28 -0.31 -3.36
CA PRO A 38 10.66 0.68 -4.38
C PRO A 38 11.75 0.16 -5.31
N VAL A 39 11.83 0.73 -6.52
CA VAL A 39 12.90 0.41 -7.49
C VAL A 39 14.28 0.83 -6.96
N ASP A 40 14.36 2.00 -6.31
CA ASP A 40 15.62 2.68 -6.02
C ASP A 40 15.93 2.80 -4.52
N ALA A 41 15.12 2.17 -3.66
CA ALA A 41 15.19 2.35 -2.21
C ALA A 41 14.82 1.07 -1.44
N PRO A 42 15.22 0.95 -0.16
CA PRO A 42 14.82 -0.18 0.66
C PRO A 42 13.30 -0.27 0.84
N ALA A 43 12.81 -1.50 0.96
CA ALA A 43 11.42 -1.77 1.27
C ALA A 43 11.01 -1.15 2.62
N PHE A 44 9.75 -0.70 2.70
CA PHE A 44 9.19 -0.15 3.93
C PHE A 44 7.70 -0.48 4.05
N ILE A 45 7.17 -0.37 5.28
CA ILE A 45 5.76 -0.65 5.58
C ILE A 45 5.10 0.65 6.03
N ILE A 46 3.99 0.99 5.38
CA ILE A 46 3.10 2.08 5.77
C ILE A 46 1.97 1.47 6.60
N PRO A 47 1.90 1.72 7.92
CA PRO A 47 0.74 1.33 8.72
C PRO A 47 -0.46 2.16 8.30
N MET A 48 -1.60 1.50 8.15
CA MET A 48 -2.83 2.08 7.63
C MET A 48 -4.03 1.72 8.50
N THR A 49 -4.94 2.68 8.65
CA THR A 49 -6.27 2.38 9.21
C THR A 49 -7.10 1.61 8.18
N TYR A 50 -8.12 0.88 8.65
CA TYR A 50 -9.04 0.19 7.75
C TYR A 50 -9.68 1.12 6.70
N GLN A 51 -10.04 2.34 7.11
CA GLN A 51 -10.60 3.34 6.21
C GLN A 51 -9.60 3.74 5.13
N ALA A 52 -8.35 4.03 5.50
CA ALA A 52 -7.31 4.36 4.53
C ALA A 52 -7.03 3.20 3.56
N ALA A 53 -7.04 1.96 4.04
CA ALA A 53 -6.87 0.78 3.20
C ALA A 53 -8.00 0.60 2.18
N LYS A 54 -9.24 0.80 2.62
CA LYS A 54 -10.40 0.79 1.73
C LYS A 54 -10.29 1.87 0.65
N ASP A 55 -9.88 3.08 1.02
CA ASP A 55 -9.76 4.20 0.07
C ASP A 55 -8.64 3.95 -0.95
N VAL A 56 -7.50 3.41 -0.51
CA VAL A 56 -6.40 2.99 -1.41
C VAL A 56 -6.89 1.90 -2.37
N ALA A 57 -7.55 0.85 -1.88
CA ALA A 57 -8.05 -0.23 -2.72
C ALA A 57 -9.07 0.26 -3.76
N LEU A 58 -9.97 1.17 -3.39
CA LEU A 58 -10.91 1.79 -4.32
C LEU A 58 -10.21 2.63 -5.39
N ASN A 59 -9.17 3.37 -5.03
CA ASN A 59 -8.41 4.18 -6.00
C ASN A 59 -7.60 3.30 -6.95
N ILE A 60 -7.00 2.21 -6.47
CA ILE A 60 -6.36 1.19 -7.33
C ILE A 60 -7.40 0.60 -8.29
N GLY A 61 -8.56 0.18 -7.78
CA GLY A 61 -9.64 -0.36 -8.61
C GLY A 61 -10.11 0.61 -9.68
N LYS A 62 -10.28 1.90 -9.35
CA LYS A 62 -10.59 2.94 -10.33
C LYS A 62 -9.50 3.08 -11.38
N ALA A 63 -8.23 3.15 -10.98
CA ALA A 63 -7.12 3.28 -11.92
C ALA A 63 -7.07 2.10 -12.88
N LEU A 64 -7.25 0.87 -12.37
CA LEU A 64 -7.30 -0.34 -13.18
C LEU A 64 -8.52 -0.38 -14.10
N LEU A 65 -9.68 0.12 -13.69
CA LEU A 65 -10.86 0.19 -14.55
C LEU A 65 -10.61 1.05 -15.81
N PHE A 66 -9.77 2.10 -15.70
CA PHE A 66 -9.41 2.93 -16.85
C PHE A 66 -8.21 2.39 -17.63
N ALA A 67 -7.22 1.81 -16.95
CA ALA A 67 -5.95 1.40 -17.57
C ALA A 67 -5.96 -0.03 -18.12
N ALA A 68 -6.73 -0.93 -17.51
CA ALA A 68 -6.84 -2.36 -17.84
C ALA A 68 -8.30 -2.85 -17.63
N PRO A 69 -9.28 -2.28 -18.35
CA PRO A 69 -10.71 -2.59 -18.17
C PRO A 69 -11.04 -4.07 -18.38
N GLU A 70 -10.25 -4.79 -19.16
CA GLU A 70 -10.40 -6.23 -19.43
C GLU A 70 -10.32 -7.10 -18.16
N LEU A 71 -9.66 -6.61 -17.10
CA LEU A 71 -9.61 -7.29 -15.80
C LEU A 71 -10.97 -7.33 -15.09
N PHE A 72 -11.96 -6.56 -15.56
CA PHE A 72 -13.29 -6.43 -14.95
C PHE A 72 -14.42 -6.98 -15.82
N THR A 73 -14.11 -7.54 -16.98
CA THR A 73 -15.06 -8.24 -17.84
C THR A 73 -14.80 -9.75 -17.77
N PRO A 74 -15.84 -10.59 -17.62
CA PRO A 74 -15.70 -12.04 -17.53
C PRO A 74 -15.16 -12.69 -18.81
#